data_AF-A0A8C5MJ12-F1
#
_entry.id   AF-A0A8C5MJ12-F1
#
_cell.length_a   1.000
_cell.length_b   1.000
_cell.length_c   1.000
_cell.angle_alpha   90.00
_cell.angle_beta   90.00
_cell.angle_gamma   90.00
#
_symmetry.space_group_name_H-M   'P 1'
#
loop_
_entity.id
_entity.type
_entity.pdbx_description
1 polymer ?
#
loop_
_entity_poly.entity_id
_entity_poly.type
_entity_poly.pdbx_seq_one_letter_code
_entity_poly.pdbx_strand_id
1 'polypeptide(L)'
;MLPWLLVALALANTALAKVSSNFNDCRGQFYASTPPVGFDRLSSQSGVITPLCLMYENYNNPYFASLYHKSNHYPLYSAYILDARPGDTTGSDQTFRLEPQLVDTRLPQYIMLQPQTETAIRNLGLSGTPAELIKQTQAINSDYTGSNYHRGHLNPNADHPAGPGQLVTYTLANVAPMLGSLNSGQWRSNESKVRSIAATCSRMFVVTGVVPGNNWISVNGVQRVNIPSHIWSAFCCVDNNNRPIRAEGSLSPNNANTVQSGLSISSLQSQLNSLLGVSVTLFSNNCT
;
A
#
# COMPACT_ATOMS: atom_id res chain seq x y z
N MET A 1 19.23 -12.61 -46.67
CA MET A 1 18.55 -11.29 -46.60
C MET A 1 17.10 -11.58 -46.25
N LEU A 2 16.47 -11.22 -45.13
CA LEU A 2 16.76 -10.42 -43.94
C LEU A 2 15.85 -11.02 -42.84
N PRO A 3 16.33 -11.37 -41.62
CA PRO A 3 15.44 -11.80 -40.53
C PRO A 3 15.22 -10.62 -39.59
N TRP A 4 14.29 -9.72 -39.89
CA TRP A 4 13.96 -8.62 -38.98
C TRP A 4 12.45 -8.36 -38.97
N LEU A 5 11.97 -8.01 -37.78
CA LEU A 5 10.61 -7.65 -37.39
C LEU A 5 9.62 -8.80 -37.14
N LEU A 6 9.69 -9.37 -35.93
CA LEU A 6 8.53 -9.55 -35.06
C LEU A 6 8.96 -9.35 -33.60
N VAL A 7 9.51 -8.17 -33.29
CA VAL A 7 9.46 -7.61 -31.92
C VAL A 7 8.40 -6.53 -31.96
N ALA A 8 7.14 -6.95 -32.02
CA ALA A 8 5.99 -6.07 -31.92
C ALA A 8 5.44 -6.14 -30.49
N LEU A 9 5.77 -5.10 -29.73
CA LEU A 9 5.06 -4.55 -28.56
C LEU A 9 4.48 -5.53 -27.53
N ALA A 10 5.27 -5.84 -26.50
CA ALA A 10 4.75 -6.20 -25.17
C ALA A 10 4.77 -4.99 -24.20
N LEU A 11 4.54 -3.77 -24.71
CA LEU A 11 4.68 -2.51 -23.95
C LEU A 11 3.35 -1.87 -23.50
N ALA A 12 2.23 -2.59 -23.53
CA ALA A 12 0.91 -1.96 -23.37
C ALA A 12 0.17 -2.19 -22.05
N ASN A 13 0.73 -2.89 -21.03
CA ASN A 13 0.00 -3.12 -19.77
C ASN A 13 0.95 -3.16 -18.56
N THR A 14 1.59 -2.04 -18.20
CA THR A 14 2.56 -2.04 -17.10
C THR A 14 2.12 -1.15 -15.95
N ALA A 15 1.85 -1.81 -14.81
CA ALA A 15 1.68 -1.16 -13.53
C ALA A 15 2.99 -0.48 -13.11
N LEU A 16 2.88 0.74 -12.59
CA LEU A 16 3.99 1.57 -12.16
C LEU A 16 3.93 1.76 -10.65
N ALA A 17 5.10 1.86 -10.04
CA ALA A 17 5.25 2.52 -8.76
C ALA A 17 6.49 3.42 -8.81
N LYS A 18 6.29 4.67 -8.40
CA LYS A 18 7.30 5.72 -8.51
C LYS A 18 7.62 6.22 -7.12
N VAL A 19 8.91 6.22 -6.77
CA VAL A 19 9.37 6.98 -5.60
C VAL A 19 9.13 8.46 -5.88
N SER A 20 8.25 9.06 -5.09
CA SER A 20 7.77 10.42 -5.31
C SER A 20 8.00 11.27 -4.07
N SER A 21 8.82 12.32 -4.20
CA SER A 21 9.07 13.23 -3.10
C SER A 21 7.75 13.87 -2.63
N ASN A 22 7.41 13.69 -1.35
CA ASN A 22 6.18 14.21 -0.71
C ASN A 22 4.90 13.95 -1.51
N PHE A 23 4.81 12.81 -2.19
CA PHE A 23 3.68 12.37 -3.01
C PHE A 23 3.29 13.32 -4.15
N ASN A 24 4.23 14.13 -4.68
CA ASN A 24 3.93 15.14 -5.70
C ASN A 24 3.18 14.58 -6.92
N ASP A 25 3.44 13.32 -7.30
CA ASP A 25 2.80 12.68 -8.46
C ASP A 25 1.42 12.05 -8.15
N CYS A 26 1.00 12.02 -6.88
CA CYS A 26 -0.24 11.35 -6.46
C CYS A 26 -1.03 12.07 -5.37
N ARG A 27 -0.82 13.38 -5.20
CA ARG A 27 -1.58 14.18 -4.20
C ARG A 27 -3.09 14.10 -4.35
N GLY A 28 -3.60 13.87 -5.57
CA GLY A 28 -5.03 13.71 -5.83
C GLY A 28 -5.67 12.53 -5.09
N GLN A 29 -4.88 11.56 -4.61
CA GLN A 29 -5.37 10.40 -3.86
C GLN A 29 -5.67 10.69 -2.39
N PHE A 30 -5.33 11.89 -1.91
CA PHE A 30 -5.61 12.33 -0.55
C PHE A 30 -6.76 13.34 -0.52
N TYR A 31 -7.56 13.29 0.54
CA TYR A 31 -8.56 14.32 0.80
C TYR A 31 -7.89 15.70 0.88
N ALA A 32 -8.46 16.69 0.20
CA ALA A 32 -7.91 18.04 0.07
C ALA A 32 -6.43 18.06 -0.38
N SER A 33 -5.99 17.04 -1.12
CA SER A 33 -4.61 16.87 -1.58
C SER A 33 -3.55 16.93 -0.47
N THR A 34 -3.94 16.57 0.75
CA THR A 34 -3.11 16.67 1.96
C THR A 34 -2.83 15.26 2.51
N PRO A 35 -1.59 14.76 2.42
CA PRO A 35 -1.23 13.47 2.99
C PRO A 35 -1.36 13.43 4.52
N PRO A 36 -1.56 12.25 5.12
CA PRO A 36 -1.42 12.07 6.56
C PRO A 36 -0.05 12.56 7.06
N VAL A 37 -0.02 13.19 8.22
CA VAL A 37 1.20 13.75 8.82
C VAL A 37 1.56 13.06 10.14
N GLY A 38 2.85 13.05 10.49
CA GLY A 38 3.38 12.50 11.74
C GLY A 38 4.01 11.10 11.60
N PHE A 39 3.68 10.36 10.54
CA PHE A 39 4.22 9.02 10.28
C PHE A 39 5.71 9.01 9.92
N ASP A 40 6.23 10.12 9.42
CA ASP A 40 7.66 10.35 9.17
C ASP A 40 8.50 10.27 10.45
N ARG A 41 7.90 10.54 11.61
CA ARG A 41 8.56 10.49 12.93
C ARG A 41 8.78 9.07 13.46
N LEU A 42 8.24 8.06 12.78
CA LEU A 42 8.42 6.65 13.15
C LEU A 42 9.81 6.12 12.80
N SER A 43 10.61 6.86 12.05
CA SER A 43 12.02 6.59 11.85
C SER A 43 12.82 7.88 11.75
N SER A 44 13.90 8.00 12.52
CA SER A 44 14.86 9.10 12.38
C SER A 44 15.89 8.86 11.28
N GLN A 45 15.90 7.67 10.67
CA GLN A 45 16.89 7.30 9.67
C GLN A 45 16.48 7.83 8.29
N SER A 46 17.34 8.68 7.71
CA SER A 46 17.13 9.23 6.38
C SER A 46 16.97 8.12 5.33
N GLY A 47 15.98 8.27 4.43
CA GLY A 47 15.73 7.35 3.33
C GLY A 47 15.02 6.05 3.71
N VAL A 48 14.66 5.82 4.98
CA VAL A 48 13.87 4.65 5.41
C VAL A 48 12.40 4.82 5.07
N ILE A 49 11.85 6.01 5.34
CA ILE A 49 10.48 6.36 4.97
C ILE A 49 10.46 6.86 3.54
N THR A 50 9.77 6.14 2.66
CA THR A 50 9.78 6.39 1.22
C THR A 50 8.36 6.53 0.68
N PRO A 51 7.95 7.73 0.25
CA PRO A 51 6.65 7.92 -0.38
C PRO A 51 6.65 7.35 -1.79
N LEU A 52 5.63 6.54 -2.09
CA LEU A 52 5.42 5.89 -3.37
C LEU A 52 4.09 6.36 -3.98
N CYS A 53 4.10 6.61 -5.28
CA CYS A 53 2.91 6.83 -6.08
C CYS A 53 2.73 5.66 -7.03
N LEU A 54 1.62 4.94 -6.90
CA LEU A 54 1.32 3.77 -7.70
C LEU A 54 0.32 4.14 -8.78
N MET A 55 0.70 3.88 -10.03
CA MET A 55 0.07 4.43 -11.23
C MET A 55 -0.03 3.37 -12.31
N TYR A 56 -0.70 3.70 -13.41
CA TYR A 56 -0.69 2.88 -14.62
C TYR A 56 -0.53 3.76 -15.86
N GLU A 57 0.28 3.28 -16.80
CA GLU A 57 0.65 4.01 -18.03
C GLU A 57 1.28 5.40 -17.78
N ASN A 58 1.52 6.16 -18.86
CA ASN A 58 2.27 7.41 -18.89
C ASN A 58 1.80 8.39 -17.79
N TYR A 59 2.66 8.52 -16.77
CA TYR A 59 2.70 9.52 -15.70
C TYR A 59 1.58 10.56 -15.75
N ASN A 60 0.43 10.28 -15.12
CA ASN A 60 -0.57 11.28 -14.67
C ASN A 60 -1.86 10.67 -14.07
N ASN A 61 -2.01 9.34 -14.01
CA ASN A 61 -3.17 8.71 -13.40
C ASN A 61 -2.78 7.80 -12.21
N PRO A 62 -2.58 8.36 -11.01
CA PRO A 62 -2.28 7.58 -9.82
C PRO A 62 -3.51 6.81 -9.37
N TYR A 63 -3.35 5.53 -9.03
CA TYR A 63 -4.39 4.72 -8.39
C TYR A 63 -4.37 4.85 -6.88
N PHE A 64 -3.17 4.88 -6.29
CA PHE A 64 -3.01 5.08 -4.86
C PHE A 64 -1.60 5.56 -4.50
N ALA A 65 -1.45 6.02 -3.28
CA ALA A 65 -0.20 6.44 -2.67
C ALA A 65 0.14 5.52 -1.51
N SER A 66 1.42 5.22 -1.27
CA SER A 66 1.85 4.43 -0.11
C SER A 66 3.06 5.05 0.56
N LEU A 67 3.05 5.17 1.89
CA LEU A 67 4.24 5.59 2.65
C LEU A 67 5.01 4.35 3.12
N TYR A 68 6.05 3.97 2.41
CA TYR A 68 6.78 2.72 2.64
C TYR A 68 7.86 2.84 3.72
N HIS A 69 8.00 1.83 4.59
CA HIS A 69 9.05 1.77 5.61
C HIS A 69 10.07 0.67 5.29
N LYS A 70 11.23 1.08 4.74
CA LYS A 70 12.27 0.15 4.24
C LYS A 70 12.89 -0.78 5.28
N SER A 71 12.78 -0.50 6.58
CA SER A 71 13.26 -1.43 7.61
C SER A 71 12.20 -2.42 8.08
N ASN A 72 10.91 -2.07 7.93
CA ASN A 72 9.80 -2.92 8.38
C ASN A 72 9.27 -3.78 7.23
N HIS A 73 9.62 -3.41 5.99
CA HIS A 73 9.27 -4.09 4.75
C HIS A 73 7.77 -4.10 4.43
N TYR A 74 7.07 -3.03 4.82
CA TYR A 74 5.67 -2.77 4.46
C TYR A 74 5.37 -1.25 4.41
N PRO A 75 4.26 -0.82 3.79
CA PRO A 75 3.71 0.52 3.93
C PRO A 75 3.14 0.80 5.34
N LEU A 76 3.49 1.95 5.91
CA LEU A 76 2.86 2.48 7.12
C LEU A 76 1.39 2.81 6.87
N TYR A 77 1.10 3.33 5.67
CA TYR A 77 -0.25 3.48 5.14
C TYR A 77 -0.26 3.47 3.61
N SER A 78 -1.43 3.17 3.04
CA SER A 78 -1.81 3.43 1.66
C SER A 78 -3.05 4.32 1.63
N ALA A 79 -3.10 5.29 0.70
CA ALA A 79 -4.19 6.23 0.51
C ALA A 79 -4.71 6.21 -0.93
N TYR A 80 -6.02 6.23 -1.11
CA TYR A 80 -6.67 6.02 -2.40
C TYR A 80 -8.08 6.59 -2.44
N ILE A 81 -8.59 6.82 -3.65
CA ILE A 81 -10.02 7.04 -3.87
C ILE A 81 -10.68 5.68 -4.09
N LEU A 82 -11.63 5.31 -3.23
CA LEU A 82 -12.38 4.06 -3.35
C LEU A 82 -13.39 4.17 -4.49
N ASP A 83 -13.33 3.24 -5.43
CA ASP A 83 -14.30 3.12 -6.52
C ASP A 83 -15.32 2.03 -6.19
N ALA A 84 -16.56 2.43 -5.91
CA ALA A 84 -17.62 1.52 -5.49
C ALA A 84 -18.21 0.67 -6.63
N ARG A 85 -17.76 0.87 -7.88
CA ARG A 85 -18.19 0.02 -9.00
C ARG A 85 -17.71 -1.41 -8.76
N PRO A 86 -18.56 -2.43 -8.99
CA PRO A 86 -18.14 -3.82 -8.82
C PRO A 86 -16.90 -4.12 -9.67
N GLY A 87 -15.80 -4.48 -9.01
CA GLY A 87 -14.69 -5.13 -9.67
C GLY A 87 -15.13 -6.53 -10.13
N ASP A 88 -14.72 -6.94 -11.33
CA ASP A 88 -14.84 -8.35 -11.71
C ASP A 88 -14.06 -9.18 -10.68
N THR A 89 -14.70 -10.22 -10.16
CA THR A 89 -14.13 -11.02 -9.09
C THR A 89 -13.00 -11.85 -9.68
N THR A 90 -11.78 -11.34 -9.49
CA THR A 90 -10.47 -11.88 -9.91
C THR A 90 -10.05 -11.52 -11.34
N GLY A 91 -9.22 -10.49 -11.47
CA GLY A 91 -8.25 -10.45 -12.56
C GLY A 91 -7.34 -11.69 -12.53
N SER A 92 -6.89 -12.14 -13.69
CA SER A 92 -6.17 -13.41 -13.89
C SER A 92 -4.77 -13.49 -13.27
N ASP A 93 -4.23 -12.38 -12.78
CA ASP A 93 -2.87 -12.31 -12.22
C ASP A 93 -2.85 -11.72 -10.81
N GLN A 94 -2.68 -12.59 -9.82
CA GLN A 94 -2.52 -12.25 -8.41
C GLN A 94 -1.05 -12.32 -7.95
N THR A 95 -0.12 -12.21 -8.91
CA THR A 95 1.31 -12.30 -8.64
C THR A 95 1.81 -11.00 -8.05
N PHE A 96 2.31 -11.09 -6.81
CA PHE A 96 2.90 -9.96 -6.11
C PHE A 96 4.28 -9.60 -6.68
N ARG A 97 4.43 -8.32 -7.02
CA ARG A 97 5.63 -7.74 -7.61
C ARG A 97 6.38 -6.84 -6.62
N LEU A 98 7.62 -6.49 -6.97
CA LEU A 98 8.52 -5.62 -6.24
C LEU A 98 8.49 -4.21 -6.82
N GLU A 99 8.89 -3.23 -6.00
CA GLU A 99 9.18 -1.87 -6.44
C GLU A 99 10.70 -1.68 -6.54
N PRO A 100 11.30 -1.68 -7.75
CA PRO A 100 12.74 -1.60 -7.92
C PRO A 100 13.36 -0.35 -7.32
N GLN A 101 12.68 0.81 -7.36
CA GLN A 101 13.22 2.06 -6.86
C GLN A 101 13.36 2.11 -5.33
N LEU A 102 12.80 1.15 -4.59
CA LEU A 102 13.12 0.98 -3.17
C LEU A 102 14.59 0.59 -2.96
N VAL A 103 15.22 -0.08 -3.92
CA VAL A 103 16.66 -0.37 -3.91
C VAL A 103 17.46 0.86 -4.34
N ASP A 104 17.19 1.40 -5.53
CA ASP A 104 17.88 2.58 -6.09
C ASP A 104 16.96 3.31 -7.08
N THR A 105 16.83 4.63 -6.95
CA THR A 105 15.88 5.43 -7.75
C THR A 105 16.20 5.46 -9.25
N ARG A 106 17.40 5.05 -9.67
CA ARG A 106 17.77 4.90 -11.09
C ARG A 106 17.21 3.63 -11.74
N LEU A 107 16.67 2.71 -10.94
CA LEU A 107 16.02 1.51 -11.45
C LEU A 107 14.66 1.83 -12.11
N PRO A 108 14.11 0.93 -12.95
CA PRO A 108 12.84 1.15 -13.63
C PRO A 108 11.69 1.41 -12.64
N GLN A 109 10.72 2.24 -13.07
CA GLN A 109 9.53 2.62 -12.28
C GLN A 109 8.37 1.62 -12.41
N TYR A 110 8.60 0.50 -13.12
CA TYR A 110 7.61 -0.56 -13.27
C TYR A 110 7.70 -1.50 -12.08
N ILE A 111 6.55 -1.94 -11.55
CA ILE A 111 6.57 -3.04 -10.59
C ILE A 111 6.98 -4.32 -11.32
N MET A 112 7.91 -5.07 -10.75
CA MET A 112 8.61 -6.16 -11.45
C MET A 112 8.61 -7.45 -10.63
N LEU A 113 8.65 -8.59 -11.31
CA LEU A 113 8.95 -9.84 -10.62
C LEU A 113 10.38 -9.79 -10.07
N GLN A 114 10.65 -10.57 -9.02
CA GLN A 114 11.97 -10.59 -8.40
C GLN A 114 13.11 -10.89 -9.40
N PRO A 115 13.03 -11.91 -10.29
CA PRO A 115 14.11 -12.16 -11.26
C PRO A 115 14.36 -10.98 -12.22
N GLN A 116 13.30 -10.26 -12.59
CA GLN A 116 13.40 -9.08 -13.45
C GLN A 116 14.06 -7.92 -12.70
N THR A 117 13.69 -7.72 -11.43
CA THR A 117 14.30 -6.72 -10.55
C THR A 117 15.79 -7.01 -10.35
N GLU A 118 16.16 -8.27 -10.10
CA GLU A 118 17.55 -8.70 -9.97
C GLU A 118 18.35 -8.44 -11.25
N THR A 119 17.75 -8.69 -12.42
CA THR A 119 18.35 -8.39 -13.73
C THR A 119 18.58 -6.89 -13.91
N ALA A 120 17.59 -6.05 -13.57
CA ALA A 120 17.72 -4.60 -13.64
C ALA A 120 18.84 -4.07 -12.74
N ILE A 121 18.98 -4.62 -11.53
CA ILE A 121 20.06 -4.28 -10.59
C ILE A 121 21.44 -4.64 -11.17
N ARG A 122 21.59 -5.84 -11.77
CA ARG A 122 22.85 -6.25 -12.42
C ARG A 122 23.22 -5.31 -13.56
N ASN A 123 22.24 -4.97 -14.40
CA ASN A 123 22.45 -4.09 -15.55
C ASN A 123 22.84 -2.67 -15.13
N LEU A 124 22.34 -2.19 -13.98
CA LEU A 124 22.72 -0.91 -13.41
C LEU A 124 24.13 -0.92 -12.78
N GLY A 125 24.71 -2.11 -12.54
CA GLY A 125 26.06 -2.25 -11.99
C GLY A 125 26.17 -1.89 -10.50
N LEU A 126 25.09 -2.08 -9.72
CA LEU A 126 25.15 -1.87 -8.27
C LEU A 126 26.08 -2.88 -7.60
N SER A 127 26.88 -2.43 -6.64
CA SER A 127 27.76 -3.29 -5.85
C SER A 127 26.96 -4.12 -4.83
N GLY A 128 27.26 -5.42 -4.74
CA GLY A 128 26.56 -6.38 -3.87
C GLY A 128 25.74 -7.40 -4.67
N THR A 129 25.12 -8.36 -3.99
CA THR A 129 24.24 -9.32 -4.68
C THR A 129 22.84 -8.71 -4.86
N PRO A 130 22.21 -8.84 -6.03
CA PRO A 130 20.88 -8.27 -6.26
C PRO A 130 19.82 -8.76 -5.26
N ALA A 131 19.87 -10.04 -4.90
CA ALA A 131 18.95 -10.62 -3.94
C ALA A 131 19.10 -10.00 -2.53
N GLU A 132 20.33 -9.72 -2.08
CA GLU A 132 20.56 -9.05 -0.79
C GLU A 132 20.12 -7.59 -0.84
N LEU A 133 20.42 -6.87 -1.92
CA LEU A 133 20.01 -5.47 -2.10
C LEU A 133 18.48 -5.31 -2.05
N ILE A 134 17.74 -6.21 -2.69
CA ILE A 134 16.28 -6.28 -2.60
C ILE A 134 15.86 -6.54 -1.16
N LYS A 135 16.38 -7.60 -0.54
CA LYS A 135 16.02 -8.03 0.82
C LYS A 135 16.33 -6.99 1.89
N GLN A 136 17.28 -6.08 1.67
CA GLN A 136 17.58 -5.00 2.60
C GLN A 136 16.49 -3.92 2.64
N THR A 137 15.78 -3.71 1.53
CA THR A 137 14.91 -2.53 1.36
C THR A 137 13.43 -2.86 1.29
N GLN A 138 13.07 -4.10 0.99
CA GLN A 138 11.67 -4.52 0.86
C GLN A 138 11.48 -6.02 1.15
N ALA A 139 10.21 -6.39 1.36
CA ALA A 139 9.80 -7.78 1.47
C ALA A 139 9.92 -8.47 0.10
N ILE A 140 10.13 -9.79 0.12
CA ILE A 140 9.98 -10.65 -1.06
C ILE A 140 8.90 -11.71 -0.82
N ASN A 141 8.43 -12.33 -1.90
CA ASN A 141 7.34 -13.31 -1.82
C ASN A 141 7.64 -14.45 -0.86
N SER A 142 8.88 -14.96 -0.86
CA SER A 142 9.29 -16.05 0.03
C SER A 142 9.32 -15.68 1.51
N ASP A 143 9.34 -14.38 1.86
CA ASP A 143 9.26 -13.97 3.27
C ASP A 143 7.91 -14.35 3.88
N TYR A 144 6.82 -14.33 3.09
CA TYR A 144 5.47 -14.68 3.58
C TYR A 144 5.17 -16.19 3.53
N THR A 145 5.88 -16.94 2.70
CA THR A 145 5.66 -18.39 2.54
C THR A 145 5.89 -19.13 3.86
N GLY A 146 4.85 -19.79 4.38
CA GLY A 146 4.92 -20.54 5.64
C GLY A 146 4.88 -19.68 6.92
N SER A 147 4.69 -18.36 6.81
CA SER A 147 4.74 -17.42 7.96
C SER A 147 3.49 -17.37 8.84
N ASN A 148 2.41 -18.10 8.51
CA ASN A 148 1.05 -17.98 9.07
C ASN A 148 0.35 -16.62 8.84
N TYR A 149 1.01 -15.64 8.22
CA TYR A 149 0.43 -14.35 7.88
C TYR A 149 0.08 -14.29 6.40
N HIS A 150 -1.06 -13.66 6.10
CA HIS A 150 -1.40 -13.29 4.74
C HIS A 150 -0.67 -12.01 4.34
N ARG A 151 -0.51 -11.82 3.03
CA ARG A 151 -0.19 -10.51 2.41
C ARG A 151 -1.46 -9.66 2.45
N GLY A 152 -1.75 -9.04 3.60
CA GLY A 152 -2.94 -8.23 3.81
C GLY A 152 -2.82 -6.92 3.04
N HIS A 153 -3.71 -6.69 2.08
CA HIS A 153 -3.74 -5.46 1.29
C HIS A 153 -4.12 -4.25 2.16
N LEU A 154 -3.43 -3.13 1.98
CA LEU A 154 -3.87 -1.85 2.55
C LEU A 154 -4.77 -1.08 1.58
N ASN A 155 -4.46 -1.14 0.27
CA ASN A 155 -5.41 -0.80 -0.78
C ASN A 155 -5.95 -2.11 -1.40
N PRO A 156 -7.18 -2.53 -1.09
CA PRO A 156 -7.76 -3.79 -1.57
C PRO A 156 -8.00 -3.77 -3.08
N ASN A 157 -7.79 -4.91 -3.75
CA ASN A 157 -8.14 -5.05 -5.17
C ASN A 157 -9.64 -4.80 -5.44
N ALA A 158 -10.51 -5.20 -4.51
CA ALA A 158 -11.96 -5.07 -4.63
C ALA A 158 -12.46 -3.62 -4.52
N ASP A 159 -11.59 -2.68 -4.17
CA ASP A 159 -11.87 -1.25 -4.14
C ASP A 159 -11.56 -0.56 -5.48
N HIS A 160 -11.21 -1.35 -6.51
CA HIS A 160 -10.98 -0.92 -7.89
C HIS A 160 -11.86 -1.70 -8.87
N PRO A 161 -12.29 -1.07 -9.99
CA PRO A 161 -12.90 -1.79 -11.10
C PRO A 161 -11.90 -2.79 -11.69
N ALA A 162 -12.41 -3.78 -12.42
CA ALA A 162 -11.58 -4.73 -13.15
C ALA A 162 -10.57 -4.01 -14.06
N GLY A 163 -9.33 -4.50 -14.05
CA GLY A 163 -8.28 -4.01 -14.94
C GLY A 163 -7.08 -3.42 -14.19
N PRO A 164 -6.48 -2.34 -14.71
CA PRO A 164 -5.18 -1.88 -14.23
C PRO A 164 -5.11 -1.51 -12.75
N GLY A 165 -6.15 -0.89 -12.19
CA GLY A 165 -6.19 -0.53 -10.77
C GLY A 165 -6.00 -1.74 -9.86
N GLN A 166 -6.65 -2.85 -10.17
CA GLN A 166 -6.48 -4.13 -9.45
C GLN A 166 -5.06 -4.69 -9.59
N LEU A 167 -4.48 -4.66 -10.79
CA LEU A 167 -3.12 -5.19 -11.01
C LEU A 167 -2.08 -4.43 -10.18
N VAL A 168 -2.24 -3.12 -10.05
CA VAL A 168 -1.33 -2.25 -9.30
C VAL A 168 -1.40 -2.55 -7.80
N THR A 169 -2.48 -3.12 -7.27
CA THR A 169 -2.58 -3.50 -5.85
C THR A 169 -1.72 -4.71 -5.49
N TYR A 170 -1.37 -5.57 -6.46
CA TYR A 170 -0.52 -6.76 -6.29
C TYR A 170 0.98 -6.41 -6.29
N THR A 171 1.36 -5.55 -5.37
CA THR A 171 2.77 -5.23 -5.07
C THR A 171 3.03 -5.44 -3.58
N LEU A 172 4.24 -5.89 -3.23
CA LEU A 172 4.67 -6.00 -1.84
C LEU A 172 4.80 -4.62 -1.16
N ALA A 173 4.79 -3.54 -1.95
CA ALA A 173 4.69 -2.17 -1.45
C ALA A 173 3.29 -1.76 -0.94
N ASN A 174 2.28 -2.64 -1.07
CA ASN A 174 0.89 -2.38 -0.68
C ASN A 174 0.36 -3.37 0.38
N VAL A 175 1.23 -4.22 0.94
CA VAL A 175 0.81 -5.25 1.91
C VAL A 175 1.64 -5.25 3.16
N ALA A 176 1.01 -5.69 4.26
CA ALA A 176 1.67 -6.01 5.51
C ALA A 176 1.23 -7.40 6.00
N PRO A 177 1.99 -8.05 6.89
CA PRO A 177 1.56 -9.27 7.55
C PRO A 177 0.24 -9.07 8.29
N MET A 178 -0.81 -9.75 7.85
CA MET A 178 -2.11 -9.73 8.51
C MET A 178 -2.52 -11.14 8.90
N LEU A 179 -2.98 -11.32 10.14
CA LEU A 179 -3.46 -12.62 10.62
C LEU A 179 -4.50 -13.18 9.65
N GLY A 180 -4.33 -14.42 9.20
CA GLY A 180 -5.16 -14.97 8.12
C GLY A 180 -6.67 -14.98 8.43
N SER A 181 -7.04 -15.29 9.68
CA SER A 181 -8.44 -15.27 10.14
C SER A 181 -9.02 -13.86 10.19
N LEU A 182 -8.21 -12.85 10.51
CA LEU A 182 -8.62 -11.44 10.48
C LEU A 182 -8.82 -10.97 9.03
N ASN A 183 -7.82 -11.21 8.17
CA ASN A 183 -7.81 -10.77 6.77
C ASN A 183 -9.01 -11.34 6.00
N SER A 184 -9.24 -12.65 6.09
CA SER A 184 -10.36 -13.30 5.41
C SER A 184 -11.71 -13.17 6.14
N GLY A 185 -11.69 -12.67 7.37
CA GLY A 185 -12.85 -12.58 8.26
C GLY A 185 -13.31 -11.14 8.49
N GLN A 186 -13.17 -10.64 9.72
CA GLN A 186 -13.75 -9.36 10.13
C GLN A 186 -13.15 -8.17 9.38
N TRP A 187 -11.89 -8.24 8.94
CA TRP A 187 -11.30 -7.16 8.12
C TRP A 187 -11.98 -7.07 6.75
N ARG A 188 -12.12 -8.20 6.04
CA ARG A 188 -12.89 -8.27 4.78
C ARG A 188 -14.34 -7.81 4.93
N SER A 189 -14.99 -8.15 6.05
CA SER A 189 -16.33 -7.67 6.38
C SER A 189 -16.37 -6.15 6.56
N ASN A 190 -15.36 -5.58 7.24
CA ASN A 190 -15.20 -4.14 7.38
C ASN A 190 -14.99 -3.44 6.03
N GLU A 191 -14.10 -3.94 5.17
CA GLU A 191 -13.90 -3.42 3.82
C GLU A 191 -15.20 -3.45 3.00
N SER A 192 -15.98 -4.53 3.11
CA SER A 192 -17.27 -4.65 2.42
C SER A 192 -18.29 -3.62 2.91
N LYS A 193 -18.35 -3.37 4.22
CA LYS A 193 -19.18 -2.32 4.81
C LYS A 193 -18.76 -0.92 4.30
N VAL A 194 -17.46 -0.64 4.24
CA VAL A 194 -16.93 0.64 3.73
C VAL A 194 -17.30 0.82 2.26
N ARG A 195 -17.18 -0.20 1.41
CA ARG A 195 -17.65 -0.15 0.02
C ARG A 195 -19.15 0.15 -0.10
N SER A 196 -19.99 -0.44 0.75
CA SER A 196 -21.42 -0.12 0.76
C SER A 196 -21.70 1.34 1.13
N ILE A 197 -20.91 1.94 2.04
CA ILE A 197 -21.00 3.37 2.37
C ILE A 197 -20.48 4.22 1.19
N ALA A 198 -19.42 3.80 0.52
CA ALA A 198 -18.85 4.52 -0.62
C ALA A 198 -19.85 4.73 -1.76
N ALA A 199 -20.79 3.78 -1.95
CA ALA A 199 -21.87 3.92 -2.92
C ALA A 199 -22.83 5.10 -2.64
N THR A 200 -22.83 5.67 -1.43
CA THR A 200 -23.62 6.87 -1.10
C THR A 200 -22.81 8.16 -1.18
N CYS A 201 -21.52 8.09 -1.50
CA CYS A 201 -20.62 9.23 -1.63
C CYS A 201 -20.51 9.66 -3.09
N SER A 202 -20.27 10.96 -3.35
CA SER A 202 -19.76 11.37 -4.66
C SER A 202 -18.34 10.87 -4.87
N ARG A 203 -17.53 10.98 -3.80
CA ARG A 203 -16.17 10.45 -3.74
C ARG A 203 -15.85 10.03 -2.31
N MET A 204 -15.09 8.96 -2.15
CA MET A 204 -14.58 8.52 -0.86
C MET A 204 -13.06 8.42 -0.92
N PHE A 205 -12.39 9.18 -0.07
CA PHE A 205 -10.95 9.06 0.16
C PHE A 205 -10.73 8.10 1.33
N VAL A 206 -9.89 7.09 1.15
CA VAL A 206 -9.58 6.09 2.16
C VAL A 206 -8.10 6.11 2.45
N VAL A 207 -7.75 5.99 3.73
CA VAL A 207 -6.39 5.75 4.19
C VAL A 207 -6.41 4.51 5.06
N THR A 208 -5.66 3.49 4.68
CA THR A 208 -5.52 2.25 5.44
C THR A 208 -4.07 2.07 5.81
N GLY A 209 -3.79 1.74 7.07
CA GLY A 209 -2.45 1.65 7.59
C GLY A 209 -2.29 0.61 8.67
N VAL A 210 -1.08 0.56 9.20
CA VAL A 210 -0.70 -0.39 10.24
C VAL A 210 0.05 0.31 11.36
N VAL A 211 0.02 -0.28 12.55
CA VAL A 211 0.86 0.10 13.67
C VAL A 211 1.98 -0.93 13.79
N PRO A 212 3.27 -0.54 13.72
CA PRO A 212 4.36 -1.49 13.91
C PRO A 212 4.22 -2.31 15.20
N GLY A 213 4.67 -3.55 15.16
CA GLY A 213 4.69 -4.44 16.32
C GLY A 213 6.12 -4.78 16.75
N ASN A 214 6.23 -5.63 17.76
CA ASN A 214 7.52 -6.06 18.32
C ASN A 214 7.99 -7.41 17.77
N ASN A 215 7.19 -8.06 16.93
CA ASN A 215 7.46 -9.38 16.37
C ASN A 215 7.83 -9.27 14.88
N TRP A 216 8.48 -10.31 14.36
CA TRP A 216 8.96 -10.35 12.98
C TRP A 216 8.69 -11.72 12.36
N ILE A 217 8.39 -11.73 11.06
CA ILE A 217 8.56 -12.92 10.26
C ILE A 217 10.06 -13.12 10.06
N SER A 218 10.56 -14.28 10.48
CA SER A 218 11.97 -14.63 10.38
C SER A 218 12.18 -15.76 9.39
N VAL A 219 13.14 -15.59 8.47
CA VAL A 219 13.54 -16.62 7.51
C VAL A 219 14.98 -17.01 7.81
N ASN A 220 15.21 -18.29 8.13
CA ASN A 220 16.52 -18.82 8.53
C ASN A 220 17.19 -18.01 9.66
N GLY A 221 16.40 -17.61 10.66
CA GLY A 221 16.88 -16.84 11.82
C GLY A 221 17.09 -15.34 11.58
N VAL A 222 16.86 -14.85 10.36
CA VAL A 222 16.97 -13.41 10.03
C VAL A 222 15.59 -12.78 10.07
N GLN A 223 15.44 -11.69 10.81
CA GLN A 223 14.22 -10.87 10.79
C GLN A 223 14.04 -10.25 9.40
N ARG A 224 12.91 -10.55 8.76
CA ARG A 224 12.60 -10.09 7.40
C ARG A 224 11.55 -9.00 7.46
N VAL A 225 10.32 -9.35 7.79
CA VAL A 225 9.19 -8.43 7.74
C VAL A 225 8.64 -8.23 9.15
N ASN A 226 8.50 -6.97 9.58
CA ASN A 226 7.89 -6.68 10.87
C ASN A 226 6.42 -7.14 10.86
N ILE A 227 5.93 -7.66 11.96
CA ILE A 227 4.52 -8.04 12.12
C ILE A 227 3.82 -6.87 12.82
N PRO A 228 2.88 -6.17 12.16
CA PRO A 228 2.14 -5.09 12.79
C PRO A 228 1.36 -5.57 14.01
N SER A 229 1.26 -4.72 15.02
CA SER A 229 0.40 -4.96 16.19
C SER A 229 -1.08 -4.70 15.88
N HIS A 230 -1.37 -3.72 15.02
CA HIS A 230 -2.73 -3.32 14.65
C HIS A 230 -2.82 -2.96 13.17
N ILE A 231 -4.02 -3.11 12.64
CA ILE A 231 -4.45 -2.63 11.33
C ILE A 231 -5.52 -1.56 11.55
N TRP A 232 -5.46 -0.47 10.80
CA TRP A 232 -6.44 0.62 10.89
C TRP A 232 -6.83 1.12 9.51
N SER A 233 -8.03 1.71 9.41
CA SER A 233 -8.48 2.38 8.20
C SER A 233 -9.34 3.58 8.58
N ALA A 234 -9.34 4.62 7.75
CA ALA A 234 -10.17 5.79 7.89
C ALA A 234 -10.68 6.21 6.53
N PHE A 235 -11.92 6.67 6.44
CA PHE A 235 -12.45 7.24 5.20
C PHE A 235 -13.02 8.64 5.40
N CYS A 236 -13.02 9.40 4.31
CA CYS A 236 -13.63 10.70 4.16
C CYS A 236 -14.56 10.67 2.94
N CYS A 237 -15.86 10.65 3.19
CA CYS A 237 -16.93 10.65 2.19
C CYS A 237 -17.36 12.10 1.92
N VAL A 238 -17.37 12.50 0.65
CA VAL A 238 -17.73 13.86 0.23
C VAL A 238 -18.90 13.89 -0.75
N ASP A 239 -19.59 15.03 -0.79
CA ASP A 239 -20.59 15.35 -1.81
C ASP A 239 -19.96 15.80 -3.15
N ASN A 240 -20.80 16.14 -4.13
CA ASN A 240 -20.35 16.61 -5.46
C ASN A 240 -19.55 17.94 -5.42
N ASN A 241 -19.59 18.67 -4.30
CA ASN A 241 -18.85 19.90 -4.08
C ASN A 241 -17.58 19.68 -3.23
N ASN A 242 -17.18 18.42 -3.03
CA ASN A 242 -16.08 18.01 -2.16
C ASN A 242 -16.26 18.39 -0.68
N ARG A 243 -17.49 18.61 -0.22
CA ARG A 243 -17.79 18.89 1.20
C ARG A 243 -17.90 17.56 1.95
N PRO A 244 -17.23 17.40 3.11
CA PRO A 244 -17.42 16.23 3.96
C PRO A 244 -18.88 16.02 4.32
N ILE A 245 -19.34 14.78 4.17
CA ILE A 245 -20.68 14.36 4.61
C ILE A 245 -20.63 13.23 5.63
N ARG A 246 -19.52 12.47 5.66
CA ARG A 246 -19.29 11.40 6.64
C ARG A 246 -17.80 11.06 6.70
N ALA A 247 -17.27 10.85 7.90
CA ALA A 247 -15.93 10.32 8.08
C ALA A 247 -15.90 9.38 9.28
N GLU A 248 -15.34 8.18 9.09
CA GLU A 248 -15.23 7.19 10.15
C GLU A 248 -13.89 6.45 10.09
N GLY A 249 -13.50 5.89 11.22
CA GLY A 249 -12.34 5.05 11.40
C GLY A 249 -12.68 3.64 11.85
N SER A 250 -11.78 2.72 11.55
CA SER A 250 -11.74 1.34 12.03
C SER A 250 -10.36 1.00 12.56
N LEU A 251 -10.29 0.21 13.64
CA LEU A 251 -9.06 -0.28 14.25
C LEU A 251 -9.23 -1.75 14.63
N SER A 252 -8.19 -2.55 14.44
CA SER A 252 -8.18 -3.97 14.73
C SER A 252 -6.82 -4.41 15.26
N PRO A 253 -6.75 -5.15 16.38
CA PRO A 253 -5.52 -5.81 16.78
C PRO A 253 -5.22 -6.98 15.83
N ASN A 254 -3.97 -7.08 15.36
CA ASN A 254 -3.53 -8.07 14.37
C ASN A 254 -3.23 -9.46 14.97
N ASN A 255 -3.94 -9.81 16.04
CA ASN A 255 -3.85 -11.10 16.75
C ASN A 255 -5.25 -11.68 17.05
N ALA A 256 -6.32 -10.99 16.67
CA ALA A 256 -7.69 -11.42 16.88
C ALA A 256 -8.54 -11.09 15.66
N ASN A 257 -9.54 -11.93 15.39
CA ASN A 257 -10.49 -11.70 14.32
C ASN A 257 -11.60 -10.74 14.80
N THR A 258 -11.25 -9.49 15.09
CA THR A 258 -12.16 -8.47 15.64
C THR A 258 -11.84 -7.10 15.07
N VAL A 259 -12.84 -6.29 14.76
CA VAL A 259 -12.67 -4.91 14.27
C VAL A 259 -13.58 -3.97 15.07
N GLN A 260 -12.98 -2.93 15.63
CA GLN A 260 -13.72 -1.76 16.13
C GLN A 260 -13.97 -0.83 14.95
N SER A 261 -15.24 -0.64 14.56
CA SER A 261 -15.62 0.23 13.42
C SER A 261 -16.49 1.40 13.87
N GLY A 262 -16.61 2.43 13.03
CA GLY A 262 -17.46 3.60 13.32
C GLY A 262 -16.85 4.58 14.31
N LEU A 263 -15.52 4.57 14.48
CA LEU A 263 -14.81 5.57 15.27
C LEU A 263 -14.93 6.94 14.61
N SER A 264 -15.05 8.01 15.38
CA SER A 264 -14.75 9.34 14.85
C SER A 264 -13.27 9.43 14.46
N ILE A 265 -12.93 10.29 13.49
CA ILE A 265 -11.54 10.50 13.07
C ILE A 265 -10.67 10.95 14.24
N SER A 266 -11.19 11.81 15.13
CA SER A 266 -10.49 12.25 16.34
C SER A 266 -10.24 11.11 17.34
N SER A 267 -11.20 10.20 17.51
CA SER A 267 -11.04 9.02 18.37
C SER A 267 -9.99 8.07 17.81
N LEU A 268 -10.04 7.78 16.50
CA LEU A 268 -9.04 6.92 15.86
C LEU A 268 -7.64 7.53 15.98
N GLN A 269 -7.47 8.83 15.67
CA GLN A 269 -6.19 9.54 15.85
C GLN A 269 -5.68 9.47 17.28
N SER A 270 -6.55 9.63 18.28
CA SER A 270 -6.13 9.55 19.69
C SER A 270 -5.59 8.17 20.05
N GLN A 271 -6.25 7.10 19.56
CA GLN A 271 -5.76 5.73 19.76
C GLN A 271 -4.46 5.47 19.00
N LEU A 272 -4.36 5.93 17.75
CA LEU A 272 -3.12 5.81 16.96
C LEU A 272 -1.97 6.57 17.62
N ASN A 273 -2.20 7.77 18.18
CA ASN A 273 -1.18 8.52 18.89
C ASN A 273 -0.61 7.73 20.07
N SER A 274 -1.48 7.07 20.83
CA SER A 274 -1.06 6.21 21.94
C SER A 274 -0.29 4.98 21.47
N LEU A 275 -0.71 4.36 20.37
CA LEU A 275 -0.11 3.13 19.84
C LEU A 275 1.22 3.39 19.13
N LEU A 276 1.33 4.50 18.41
CA LEU A 276 2.51 4.90 17.64
C LEU A 276 3.54 5.67 18.47
N GLY A 277 3.14 6.24 19.61
CA GLY A 277 3.99 7.11 20.43
C GLY A 277 4.30 8.47 19.79
N VAL A 278 3.63 8.81 18.68
CA VAL A 278 3.77 10.08 17.96
C VAL A 278 2.40 10.61 17.59
N SER A 279 2.26 11.94 17.50
CA SER A 279 1.03 12.55 17.03
C SER A 279 0.88 12.39 15.51
N VAL A 280 -0.28 11.88 15.07
CA VAL A 280 -0.65 11.78 13.67
C VAL A 280 -1.92 12.55 13.36
N THR A 281 -2.05 12.99 12.11
CA THR A 281 -3.30 13.53 11.55
C THR A 281 -3.59 12.82 10.24
N LEU A 282 -4.77 12.21 10.13
CA LEU A 282 -5.15 11.36 9.01
C LEU A 282 -5.79 12.16 7.87
N PHE A 283 -6.60 13.16 8.21
CA PHE A 283 -7.27 14.04 7.27
C PHE A 283 -7.15 15.50 7.71
N SER A 284 -7.01 16.41 6.75
CA SER A 284 -7.13 17.84 7.00
C SER A 284 -8.47 18.14 7.68
N ASN A 285 -8.44 18.89 8.79
CA ASN A 285 -9.60 19.19 9.63
C ASN A 285 -10.46 17.97 9.99
N ASN A 286 -9.86 16.78 10.15
CA ASN A 286 -10.59 15.53 10.43
C ASN A 286 -11.70 15.17 9.41
N CYS A 287 -11.67 15.74 8.19
CA CYS A 287 -12.76 15.63 7.22
C CYS A 287 -14.12 16.08 7.83
N THR A 288 -14.14 17.29 8.38
CA THR A 288 -15.35 17.97 8.87
C THR A 288 -15.48 19.35 8.25
#